data_AF-A0A976DTR7-F1
#
_entry.id   AF-A0A976DTR7-F1
#
_cell.length_a   1.000
_cell.length_b   1.000
_cell.length_c   1.000
_cell.angle_alpha   90.00
_cell.angle_beta   90.00
_cell.angle_gamma   90.00
#
_symmetry.space_group_name_H-M   'P 1'
#
loop_
_entity.id
_entity.type
_entity.pdbx_description
1 polymer ?
#
loop_
_entity_poly.entity_id
_entity_poly.type
_entity_poly.pdbx_seq_one_letter_code
_entity_poly.pdbx_strand_id
1 'polypeptide(L)'
;MRTVSDKYRTTALSALLLALPVVASAQEACTTYTVSEGDSLGSIAQAAYGSYDYQMIFNANRDALAANPNNLPAGLQLILPCEDGRLTPDSELSSIIQQETQEQEASRTNTNLYEPPLKFVSSNNWMPFTDESLTGGGIFVRMAATAMQRGGNDRGYEVSYVDDWMSHIDVLLPTGAFDVSIAWESPDCSKLDLLGEFSVRMCTEFDFSLPIYETAYAFNTLVDSKYAAAREFADYAGAKICRPEAWPISDLEVQGLVEPLVTYVHPKSPLECAELLLSGEVDLYSIEAETASSNFTELNANDRVAPNPALATFITYHFLTSKSNPRGRVYIAMLNRGITEMRESGEWYDIVATGLAEYNKLSQ
;
A
#
# COMPACT_ATOMS: atom_id res chain seq x y z
N MET A 1 -18.14 61.10 -63.17
CA MET A 1 -17.59 61.15 -61.79
C MET A 1 -17.50 59.71 -61.29
N ARG A 2 -16.29 59.15 -61.22
CA ARG A 2 -16.03 57.81 -60.66
C ARG A 2 -14.92 57.94 -59.63
N THR A 3 -15.20 57.40 -58.46
CA THR A 3 -14.44 57.50 -57.22
C THR A 3 -13.33 56.45 -57.13
N VAL A 4 -12.15 56.97 -56.81
CA VAL A 4 -10.95 56.46 -56.14
C VAL A 4 -11.10 55.13 -55.35
N SER A 5 -10.10 54.23 -55.47
CA SER A 5 -9.23 53.84 -54.33
C SER A 5 -8.15 52.82 -54.71
N ASP A 6 -6.89 53.23 -54.54
CA ASP A 6 -5.65 52.45 -54.63
C ASP A 6 -5.55 51.41 -53.50
N LYS A 7 -5.09 50.19 -53.84
CA LYS A 7 -4.58 49.23 -52.85
C LYS A 7 -3.22 48.68 -53.29
N TYR A 8 -2.20 49.07 -52.52
CA TYR A 8 -0.85 48.53 -52.54
C TYR A 8 -0.86 47.04 -52.15
N ARG A 9 -0.16 46.22 -52.94
CA ARG A 9 0.11 44.80 -52.65
C ARG A 9 1.43 44.68 -51.88
N THR A 10 1.34 44.28 -50.62
CA THR A 10 2.49 43.82 -49.82
C THR A 10 2.56 42.29 -49.85
N THR A 11 3.70 41.77 -50.27
CA THR A 11 4.10 40.35 -50.26
C THR A 11 4.32 39.86 -48.83
N ALA A 12 3.64 38.79 -48.42
CA ALA A 12 3.88 38.10 -47.16
C ALA A 12 4.86 36.92 -47.37
N LEU A 13 5.96 36.92 -46.62
CA LEU A 13 6.91 35.81 -46.51
C LEU A 13 6.36 34.80 -45.48
N SER A 14 6.06 33.57 -45.91
CA SER A 14 5.70 32.48 -45.00
C SER A 14 6.96 31.79 -44.49
N ALA A 15 7.27 31.92 -43.21
CA ALA A 15 8.27 31.12 -42.52
C ALA A 15 7.64 29.77 -42.11
N LEU A 16 8.13 28.68 -42.69
CA LEU A 16 7.73 27.32 -42.38
C LEU A 16 8.49 26.85 -41.12
N LEU A 17 7.82 26.85 -39.96
CA LEU A 17 8.33 26.20 -38.75
C LEU A 17 8.23 24.68 -38.93
N LEU A 18 9.38 24.00 -39.06
CA LEU A 18 9.49 22.55 -38.95
C LEU A 18 9.29 22.15 -37.49
N ALA A 19 8.11 21.64 -37.15
CA ALA A 19 7.88 20.95 -35.89
C ALA A 19 8.62 19.60 -35.92
N LEU A 20 9.70 19.48 -35.14
CA LEU A 20 10.31 18.18 -34.87
C LEU A 20 9.38 17.38 -33.95
N PRO A 21 9.16 16.08 -34.20
CA PRO A 21 8.40 15.25 -33.28
C PRO A 21 9.21 15.12 -31.98
N VAL A 22 8.64 15.58 -30.88
CA VAL A 22 9.12 15.22 -29.54
C VAL A 22 8.82 13.74 -29.39
N VAL A 23 9.86 12.91 -29.49
CA VAL A 23 9.76 11.50 -29.13
C VAL A 23 9.55 11.51 -27.62
N ALA A 24 8.34 11.18 -27.17
CA ALA A 24 8.11 10.92 -25.75
C ALA A 24 8.93 9.67 -25.41
N SER A 25 10.08 9.86 -24.77
CA SER A 25 10.78 8.75 -24.12
C SER A 25 9.82 8.18 -23.08
N ALA A 26 9.38 6.93 -23.28
CA ALA A 26 8.72 6.20 -22.22
C ALA A 26 9.69 6.15 -21.03
N GLN A 27 9.18 6.43 -19.83
CA GLN A 27 9.98 6.31 -18.63
C GLN A 27 10.40 4.84 -18.48
N GLU A 28 11.68 4.56 -18.30
CA GLU A 28 12.15 3.19 -18.10
C GLU A 28 12.19 2.87 -16.60
N ALA A 29 11.80 1.64 -16.24
CA ALA A 29 12.03 1.05 -14.92
C ALA A 29 13.52 0.87 -14.61
N CYS A 30 13.87 0.47 -13.39
CA CYS A 30 15.23 0.04 -13.03
C CYS A 30 16.28 1.18 -13.20
N THR A 31 15.91 2.41 -12.85
CA THR A 31 16.71 3.63 -13.10
C THR A 31 16.50 4.68 -12.01
N THR A 32 17.19 5.82 -12.11
CA THR A 32 16.88 7.01 -11.31
C THR A 32 16.10 8.01 -12.17
N TYR A 33 14.93 8.42 -11.68
CA TYR A 33 14.08 9.43 -12.29
C TYR A 33 14.26 10.78 -11.62
N THR A 34 14.18 11.86 -12.40
CA THR A 34 14.13 13.23 -11.87
C THR A 34 12.73 13.78 -12.08
N VAL A 35 12.04 14.08 -10.97
CA VAL A 35 10.68 14.60 -10.96
C VAL A 35 10.56 15.88 -11.79
N SER A 36 9.59 15.92 -12.68
CA SER A 36 9.19 17.08 -13.48
C SER A 36 8.02 17.83 -12.83
N GLU A 37 7.81 19.08 -13.23
CA GLU A 37 6.68 19.88 -12.74
C GLU A 37 5.34 19.25 -13.17
N GLY A 38 4.48 18.96 -12.19
CA GLY A 38 3.16 18.34 -12.41
C GLY A 38 3.12 16.81 -12.33
N ASP A 39 4.26 16.16 -12.09
CA ASP A 39 4.29 14.71 -11.85
C ASP A 39 3.59 14.34 -10.54
N SER A 40 2.95 13.17 -10.55
CA SER A 40 2.56 12.42 -9.37
C SER A 40 3.25 11.06 -9.37
N LEU A 41 3.34 10.41 -8.20
CA LEU A 41 3.87 9.04 -8.13
C LEU A 41 3.12 8.11 -9.09
N GLY A 42 1.79 8.25 -9.17
CA GLY A 42 0.96 7.49 -10.10
C GLY A 42 1.22 7.80 -11.57
N SER A 43 1.48 9.05 -11.95
CA SER A 43 1.81 9.36 -13.36
C SER A 43 3.20 8.82 -13.75
N ILE A 44 4.16 8.86 -12.81
CA ILE A 44 5.50 8.29 -13.00
C ILE A 44 5.40 6.76 -13.13
N ALA A 45 4.62 6.11 -12.26
CA ALA A 45 4.38 4.67 -12.34
C ALA A 45 3.68 4.27 -13.64
N GLN A 46 2.67 5.02 -14.06
CA GLN A 46 1.97 4.75 -15.31
C GLN A 46 2.91 4.83 -16.51
N ALA A 47 3.88 5.74 -16.47
CA ALA A 47 4.90 5.87 -17.49
C ALA A 47 5.96 4.76 -17.43
N ALA A 48 6.35 4.32 -16.22
CA ALA A 48 7.44 3.36 -16.00
C ALA A 48 7.02 1.89 -16.09
N TYR A 49 5.82 1.55 -15.61
CA TYR A 49 5.33 0.19 -15.43
C TYR A 49 3.98 -0.07 -16.12
N GLY A 50 3.40 0.94 -16.76
CA GLY A 50 2.10 0.82 -17.43
C GLY A 50 0.90 0.74 -16.48
N SER A 51 1.10 0.95 -15.18
CA SER A 51 0.07 0.95 -14.13
C SER A 51 0.18 2.20 -13.26
N TYR A 52 -0.94 2.72 -12.75
CA TYR A 52 -0.94 3.79 -11.73
C TYR A 52 -0.49 3.30 -10.35
N ASP A 53 -0.20 2.01 -10.19
CA ASP A 53 0.42 1.46 -8.99
C ASP A 53 1.87 1.96 -8.85
N TYR A 54 2.04 2.92 -7.95
CA TYR A 54 3.34 3.52 -7.65
C TYR A 54 3.99 2.94 -6.40
N GLN A 55 3.46 1.86 -5.84
CA GLN A 55 3.87 1.39 -4.52
C GLN A 55 5.35 1.02 -4.48
N MET A 56 5.87 0.39 -5.54
CA MET A 56 7.30 0.09 -5.66
C MET A 56 8.19 1.35 -5.67
N ILE A 57 7.73 2.43 -6.31
CA ILE A 57 8.43 3.73 -6.30
C ILE A 57 8.40 4.32 -4.90
N PHE A 58 7.22 4.36 -4.28
CA PHE A 58 7.05 4.91 -2.94
C PHE A 58 7.97 4.19 -1.94
N ASN A 59 7.93 2.85 -1.97
CA ASN A 59 8.75 1.99 -1.14
C ASN A 59 10.23 2.36 -1.29
N ALA A 60 10.78 2.33 -2.50
CA ALA A 60 12.20 2.60 -2.77
C ALA A 60 12.67 4.02 -2.38
N ASN A 61 11.75 4.97 -2.21
CA ASN A 61 12.06 6.38 -1.96
C ASN A 61 11.48 6.92 -0.65
N ARG A 62 11.09 6.04 0.27
CA ARG A 62 10.34 6.43 1.47
C ARG A 62 11.01 7.57 2.25
N ASP A 63 12.33 7.55 2.42
CA ASP A 63 13.05 8.60 3.17
C ASP A 63 12.93 9.97 2.49
N ALA A 64 12.92 10.00 1.16
CA ALA A 64 12.76 11.22 0.37
C ALA A 64 11.30 11.70 0.34
N LEU A 65 10.34 10.78 0.49
CA LEU A 65 8.90 11.03 0.40
C LEU A 65 8.20 11.20 1.75
N ALA A 66 8.88 10.87 2.86
CA ALA A 66 8.31 10.80 4.21
C ALA A 66 7.60 12.08 4.68
N ALA A 67 8.01 13.25 4.19
CA ALA A 67 7.41 14.52 4.58
C ALA A 67 6.07 14.80 3.88
N ASN A 68 5.91 14.38 2.62
CA ASN A 68 4.67 14.55 1.86
C ASN A 68 4.67 13.71 0.57
N PRO A 69 4.10 12.48 0.56
CA PRO A 69 4.07 11.63 -0.63
C PRO A 69 3.25 12.21 -1.79
N ASN A 70 2.34 13.13 -1.52
CA ASN A 70 1.46 13.76 -2.51
C ASN A 70 2.04 15.02 -3.15
N ASN A 71 3.23 15.45 -2.72
CA ASN A 71 3.89 16.63 -3.27
C ASN A 71 5.31 16.27 -3.69
N LEU A 72 5.50 16.05 -4.99
CA LEU A 72 6.81 15.77 -5.58
C LEU A 72 7.45 17.08 -6.07
N PRO A 73 8.47 17.63 -5.39
CA PRO A 73 9.14 18.83 -5.87
C PRO A 73 9.89 18.56 -7.16
N ALA A 74 9.76 19.43 -8.16
CA ALA A 74 10.54 19.34 -9.39
C ALA A 74 12.04 19.30 -9.07
N GLY A 75 12.76 18.35 -9.66
CA GLY A 75 14.17 18.09 -9.40
C GLY A 75 14.46 17.03 -8.32
N LEU A 76 13.45 16.52 -7.61
CA LEU A 76 13.60 15.38 -6.70
C LEU A 76 14.06 14.14 -7.49
N GLN A 77 15.08 13.44 -6.98
CA GLN A 77 15.51 12.16 -7.57
C GLN A 77 14.78 11.01 -6.89
N LEU A 78 14.17 10.15 -7.70
CA LEU A 78 13.49 8.94 -7.28
C LEU A 78 14.18 7.71 -7.89
N ILE A 79 14.44 6.70 -7.08
CA ILE A 79 14.80 5.36 -7.52
C ILE A 79 13.53 4.71 -8.09
N LEU A 80 13.56 4.34 -9.37
CA LEU A 80 12.53 3.49 -9.97
C LEU A 80 13.04 2.06 -9.96
N PRO A 81 12.48 1.17 -9.13
CA PRO A 81 12.91 -0.24 -9.12
C PRO A 81 12.68 -0.92 -10.47
N CYS A 82 13.33 -2.06 -10.66
CA CYS A 82 13.09 -2.95 -11.79
C CYS A 82 11.70 -3.60 -11.66
N GLU A 83 11.09 -4.05 -12.76
CA GLU A 83 9.75 -4.69 -12.73
C GLU A 83 9.69 -5.93 -11.80
N ASP A 84 10.83 -6.56 -11.55
CA ASP A 84 10.97 -7.66 -10.60
C ASP A 84 11.25 -7.19 -9.15
N GLY A 85 11.03 -5.91 -8.86
CA GLY A 85 11.14 -5.31 -7.53
C GLY A 85 12.57 -4.96 -7.09
N ARG A 86 13.61 -5.35 -7.84
CA ARG A 86 15.00 -5.05 -7.49
C ARG A 86 15.27 -3.54 -7.53
N LEU A 87 16.05 -3.04 -6.57
CA LEU A 87 16.43 -1.62 -6.54
C LEU A 87 17.42 -1.25 -7.65
N THR A 88 18.22 -2.22 -8.11
CA THR A 88 19.17 -2.05 -9.23
C THR A 88 19.24 -3.34 -10.06
N PRO A 89 19.63 -3.27 -11.36
CA PRO A 89 19.74 -4.47 -12.19
C PRO A 89 20.75 -5.49 -11.67
N ASP A 90 21.77 -5.03 -10.94
CA ASP A 90 22.89 -5.86 -10.47
C ASP A 90 22.68 -6.40 -9.04
N SER A 91 21.62 -5.99 -8.33
CA SER A 91 21.36 -6.52 -7.00
C SER A 91 20.81 -7.95 -7.07
N GLU A 92 21.48 -8.91 -6.42
CA GLU A 92 20.96 -10.27 -6.26
C GLU A 92 19.85 -10.29 -5.20
N LEU A 93 18.70 -10.89 -5.53
CA LEU A 93 17.59 -11.06 -4.59
C LEU A 93 18.01 -11.90 -3.38
N SER A 94 17.51 -11.55 -2.20
CA SER A 94 17.80 -12.19 -0.92
C SER A 94 19.25 -12.10 -0.46
N SER A 95 20.12 -11.34 -1.13
CA SER A 95 21.53 -11.21 -0.77
C SER A 95 21.74 -10.47 0.56
N ILE A 96 20.98 -9.39 0.80
CA ILE A 96 21.03 -8.63 2.05
C ILE A 96 20.50 -9.50 3.18
N ILE A 97 19.38 -10.19 2.95
CA ILE A 97 18.80 -11.13 3.93
C ILE A 97 19.82 -12.19 4.37
N GLN A 98 20.54 -12.78 3.41
CA GLN A 98 21.55 -13.80 3.69
C GLN A 98 22.73 -13.22 4.47
N GLN A 99 23.22 -12.04 4.09
CA GLN A 99 24.32 -11.36 4.77
C GLN A 99 23.96 -11.05 6.24
N GLU A 100 22.84 -10.36 6.47
CA GLU A 100 22.40 -9.96 7.82
C GLU A 100 22.12 -11.18 8.70
N THR A 101 21.64 -12.28 8.12
CA THR A 101 21.45 -13.55 8.86
C THR A 101 22.79 -14.12 9.31
N GLN A 102 23.81 -14.15 8.44
CA GLN A 102 25.15 -14.64 8.80
C GLN A 102 25.82 -13.76 9.86
N GLU A 103 25.70 -12.43 9.74
CA GLU A 103 26.27 -11.48 10.72
C GLU A 103 25.63 -11.65 12.11
N GLN A 104 24.33 -11.87 12.15
CA GLN A 104 23.63 -12.10 13.41
C GLN A 104 23.96 -13.47 14.01
N GLU A 105 24.01 -14.53 13.21
CA GLU A 105 24.42 -15.86 13.68
C GLU A 105 25.84 -15.85 14.26
N ALA A 106 26.76 -15.09 13.64
CA ALA A 106 28.13 -14.94 14.11
C ALA A 106 28.24 -14.17 15.44
N SER A 107 27.30 -13.26 15.72
CA SER A 107 27.25 -12.45 16.95
C SER A 107 26.30 -13.01 18.02
N ARG A 108 25.58 -14.10 17.73
CA ARG A 108 24.56 -14.68 18.61
C ARG A 108 25.19 -15.17 19.91
N THR A 109 24.72 -14.62 21.02
CA THR A 109 25.08 -15.09 22.36
C THR A 109 24.05 -16.11 22.81
N ASN A 110 24.45 -17.37 22.98
CA ASN A 110 23.54 -18.43 23.41
C ASN A 110 23.11 -18.22 24.87
N THR A 111 21.80 -18.11 25.08
CA THR A 111 21.20 -18.14 26.43
C THR A 111 20.63 -19.53 26.69
N ASN A 112 20.77 -20.03 27.93
CA ASN A 112 20.16 -21.30 28.35
C ASN A 112 18.75 -21.10 28.93
N LEU A 113 18.16 -19.92 28.76
CA LEU A 113 16.83 -19.62 29.27
C LEU A 113 15.81 -20.20 28.29
N TYR A 114 15.05 -21.20 28.72
CA TYR A 114 13.94 -21.68 27.92
C TYR A 114 12.82 -20.65 27.91
N GLU A 115 12.48 -20.18 26.73
CA GLU A 115 11.31 -19.34 26.50
C GLU A 115 10.44 -19.97 25.40
N PRO A 116 9.10 -20.02 25.59
CA PRO A 116 8.22 -20.63 24.61
C PRO A 116 8.25 -19.87 23.28
N PRO A 117 8.03 -20.57 22.15
CA PRO A 117 7.93 -19.93 20.85
C PRO A 117 6.83 -18.85 20.83
N LEU A 118 7.09 -17.78 20.09
CA LEU A 118 6.09 -16.75 19.83
C LEU A 118 5.04 -17.28 18.87
N LYS A 119 3.78 -16.90 19.09
CA LYS A 119 2.67 -17.32 18.24
C LYS A 119 2.18 -16.15 17.41
N PHE A 120 2.38 -16.21 16.10
CA PHE A 120 1.84 -15.24 15.16
C PHE A 120 0.58 -15.79 14.50
N VAL A 121 -0.35 -14.90 14.19
CA VAL A 121 -1.53 -15.22 13.39
C VAL A 121 -1.67 -14.26 12.22
N SER A 122 -1.93 -14.83 11.05
CA SER A 122 -2.29 -14.11 9.81
C SER A 122 -3.41 -14.88 9.09
N SER A 123 -3.66 -14.58 7.82
CA SER A 123 -4.70 -15.23 7.01
C SER A 123 -4.19 -15.49 5.59
N ASN A 124 -4.96 -16.27 4.82
CA ASN A 124 -4.66 -16.57 3.43
C ASN A 124 -5.38 -15.63 2.44
N ASN A 125 -5.15 -15.87 1.14
CA ASN A 125 -5.82 -15.18 0.03
C ASN A 125 -5.48 -13.68 -0.09
N TRP A 126 -4.28 -13.28 0.34
CA TRP A 126 -3.78 -11.93 0.13
C TRP A 126 -2.33 -11.93 -0.34
N MET A 127 -2.07 -12.71 -1.38
CA MET A 127 -0.78 -12.71 -2.07
C MET A 127 -0.53 -11.32 -2.70
N PRO A 128 0.72 -10.82 -2.71
CA PRO A 128 1.97 -11.44 -2.24
C PRO A 128 2.25 -11.28 -0.73
N PHE A 129 1.32 -10.68 0.01
CA PHE A 129 1.57 -10.22 1.38
C PHE A 129 1.42 -11.32 2.43
N THR A 130 0.33 -12.08 2.39
CA THR A 130 0.04 -13.16 3.33
C THR A 130 -0.66 -14.33 2.65
N ASP A 131 -0.01 -15.50 2.67
CA ASP A 131 -0.59 -16.79 2.28
C ASP A 131 0.35 -17.93 2.70
N GLU A 132 -0.18 -19.02 3.26
CA GLU A 132 0.64 -20.13 3.75
C GLU A 132 1.44 -20.85 2.67
N SER A 133 1.02 -20.73 1.41
CA SER A 133 1.72 -21.34 0.28
C SER A 133 2.95 -20.55 -0.20
N LEU A 134 3.07 -19.27 0.18
CA LEU A 134 4.21 -18.43 -0.16
C LEU A 134 5.43 -18.77 0.68
N THR A 135 6.63 -18.52 0.14
CA THR A 135 7.87 -18.68 0.90
C THR A 135 7.82 -17.86 2.18
N GLY A 136 7.95 -18.52 3.33
CA GLY A 136 7.89 -17.89 4.63
C GLY A 136 6.55 -17.23 4.98
N GLY A 137 5.47 -17.57 4.27
CA GLY A 137 4.12 -17.02 4.50
C GLY A 137 3.79 -15.72 3.76
N GLY A 138 4.71 -15.24 2.91
CA GLY A 138 4.56 -13.98 2.18
C GLY A 138 5.32 -12.81 2.80
N ILE A 139 5.21 -11.64 2.16
CA ILE A 139 6.00 -10.45 2.49
C ILE A 139 5.82 -10.03 3.96
N PHE A 140 4.57 -9.92 4.45
CA PHE A 140 4.32 -9.43 5.81
C PHE A 140 4.70 -10.44 6.89
N VAL A 141 4.54 -11.74 6.61
CA VAL A 141 4.94 -12.80 7.56
C VAL A 141 6.46 -12.86 7.67
N ARG A 142 7.17 -12.77 6.54
CA ARG A 142 8.64 -12.66 6.53
C ARG A 142 9.12 -11.41 7.26
N MET A 143 8.48 -10.26 7.04
CA MET A 143 8.80 -9.04 7.80
C MET A 143 8.62 -9.24 9.30
N ALA A 144 7.58 -9.93 9.76
CA ALA A 144 7.34 -10.17 11.19
C ALA A 144 8.44 -11.05 11.80
N ALA A 145 8.75 -12.17 11.14
CA ALA A 145 9.78 -13.10 11.58
C ALA A 145 11.16 -12.42 11.63
N THR A 146 11.55 -11.74 10.54
CA THR A 146 12.83 -11.03 10.46
C THR A 146 12.90 -9.89 11.47
N ALA A 147 11.86 -9.06 11.60
CA ALA A 147 11.85 -7.94 12.55
C ALA A 147 11.97 -8.44 14.00
N MET A 148 11.32 -9.54 14.37
CA MET A 148 11.52 -10.11 15.70
C MET A 148 12.97 -10.54 15.92
N GLN A 149 13.52 -11.27 14.95
CA GLN A 149 14.88 -11.77 15.01
C GLN A 149 15.88 -10.62 15.15
N ARG A 150 15.81 -9.59 14.29
CA ARG A 150 16.65 -8.38 14.34
C ARG A 150 16.41 -7.53 15.59
N GLY A 151 15.18 -7.57 16.12
CA GLY A 151 14.79 -6.97 17.40
C GLY A 151 15.47 -7.57 18.63
N GLY A 152 16.18 -8.69 18.48
CA GLY A 152 16.88 -9.41 19.54
C GLY A 152 16.09 -10.58 20.12
N ASN A 153 15.07 -11.07 19.43
CA ASN A 153 14.39 -12.31 19.80
C ASN A 153 15.26 -13.52 19.45
N ASP A 154 15.60 -14.33 20.45
CA ASP A 154 16.31 -15.60 20.30
C ASP A 154 15.38 -16.83 20.38
N ARG A 155 14.08 -16.61 20.60
CA ARG A 155 13.03 -17.63 20.67
C ARG A 155 12.65 -18.15 19.28
N GLY A 156 12.12 -19.38 19.24
CA GLY A 156 11.37 -19.83 18.07
C GLY A 156 10.08 -19.02 17.86
N TYR A 157 9.44 -19.20 16.70
CA TYR A 157 8.10 -18.70 16.43
C TYR A 157 7.29 -19.74 15.65
N GLU A 158 5.98 -19.63 15.74
CA GLU A 158 4.98 -20.37 14.97
C GLU A 158 4.07 -19.36 14.29
N VAL A 159 3.72 -19.60 13.02
CA VAL A 159 2.73 -18.83 12.30
C VAL A 159 1.53 -19.73 12.04
N SER A 160 0.35 -19.30 12.46
CA SER A 160 -0.91 -19.94 12.09
C SER A 160 -1.73 -19.03 11.18
N TYR A 161 -2.55 -19.64 10.34
CA TYR A 161 -3.41 -18.94 9.39
C TYR A 161 -4.88 -19.16 9.78
N VAL A 162 -5.59 -18.08 10.09
CA VAL A 162 -7.01 -18.10 10.48
C VAL A 162 -7.75 -17.09 9.61
N ASP A 163 -8.45 -17.59 8.58
CA ASP A 163 -9.08 -16.72 7.57
C ASP A 163 -10.22 -15.83 8.11
N ASP A 164 -10.72 -16.12 9.32
CA ASP A 164 -11.60 -15.22 10.05
C ASP A 164 -10.79 -14.09 10.71
N TRP A 165 -10.50 -13.05 9.93
CA TRP A 165 -9.74 -11.87 10.37
C TRP A 165 -10.29 -11.25 11.64
N MET A 166 -11.62 -11.14 11.78
CA MET A 166 -12.23 -10.51 12.95
C MET A 166 -11.99 -11.33 14.22
N SER A 167 -11.86 -12.66 14.11
CA SER A 167 -11.48 -13.50 15.26
C SER A 167 -10.11 -13.14 15.85
N HIS A 168 -9.18 -12.58 15.07
CA HIS A 168 -7.88 -12.13 15.56
C HIS A 168 -8.05 -11.08 16.66
N ILE A 169 -8.97 -10.15 16.42
CA ILE A 169 -9.27 -9.00 17.27
C ILE A 169 -10.26 -9.37 18.36
N ASP A 170 -11.28 -10.16 18.04
CA ASP A 170 -12.37 -10.47 18.97
C ASP A 170 -12.00 -11.50 20.03
N VAL A 171 -11.14 -12.46 19.68
CA VAL A 171 -10.91 -13.64 20.53
C VAL A 171 -9.44 -13.99 20.65
N LEU A 172 -8.74 -14.16 19.54
CA LEU A 172 -7.43 -14.83 19.52
C LEU A 172 -6.33 -14.04 20.24
N LEU A 173 -6.21 -12.74 19.96
CA LEU A 173 -5.26 -11.89 20.70
C LEU A 173 -5.74 -11.59 22.13
N PRO A 174 -7.02 -11.21 22.40
CA PRO A 174 -7.46 -10.94 23.77
C PRO A 174 -7.31 -12.11 24.74
N THR A 175 -7.50 -13.35 24.27
CA THR A 175 -7.37 -14.57 25.08
C THR A 175 -5.92 -15.03 25.27
N GLY A 176 -4.97 -14.43 24.54
CA GLY A 176 -3.57 -14.86 24.53
C GLY A 176 -3.34 -16.19 23.80
N ALA A 177 -4.27 -16.60 22.91
CA ALA A 177 -4.06 -17.74 22.02
C ALA A 177 -2.89 -17.46 21.06
N PHE A 178 -2.76 -16.21 20.64
CA PHE A 178 -1.66 -15.68 19.83
C PHE A 178 -1.05 -14.44 20.46
N ASP A 179 0.24 -14.21 20.17
CA ASP A 179 1.01 -13.08 20.70
C ASP A 179 0.90 -11.84 19.82
N VAL A 180 0.98 -12.02 18.50
CA VAL A 180 1.00 -10.95 17.50
C VAL A 180 0.10 -11.34 16.33
N SER A 181 -0.72 -10.41 15.84
CA SER A 181 -1.38 -10.55 14.55
C SER A 181 -0.72 -9.68 13.50
N ILE A 182 -0.66 -10.19 12.28
CA ILE A 182 0.09 -9.61 11.16
C ILE A 182 -0.89 -8.99 10.17
N ALA A 183 -0.50 -7.85 9.57
CA ALA A 183 -1.19 -7.17 8.46
C ALA A 183 -2.44 -6.35 8.84
N TRP A 184 -2.36 -5.56 9.91
CA TRP A 184 -3.47 -4.68 10.34
C TRP A 184 -3.22 -3.22 10.03
N GLU A 185 -4.24 -2.52 9.55
CA GLU A 185 -4.24 -1.06 9.48
C GLU A 185 -4.26 -0.46 10.90
N SER A 186 -3.56 0.65 11.11
CA SER A 186 -3.63 1.41 12.36
C SER A 186 -4.50 2.66 12.19
N PRO A 187 -5.58 2.84 12.98
CA PRO A 187 -6.35 4.08 12.97
C PRO A 187 -5.52 5.27 13.47
N ASP A 188 -5.89 6.49 13.07
CA ASP A 188 -5.34 7.73 13.64
C ASP A 188 -5.87 7.93 15.07
N CYS A 189 -5.21 7.28 16.04
CA CYS A 189 -5.58 7.32 17.45
C CYS A 189 -5.41 8.71 18.10
N SER A 190 -4.95 9.74 17.37
CA SER A 190 -4.99 11.13 17.84
C SER A 190 -6.37 11.78 17.63
N LYS A 191 -7.25 11.16 16.82
CA LYS A 191 -8.59 11.64 16.44
C LYS A 191 -9.70 10.75 16.96
N LEU A 192 -9.57 10.23 18.19
CA LEU A 192 -10.54 9.29 18.78
C LEU A 192 -11.99 9.78 18.75
N ASP A 193 -12.22 11.09 18.77
CA ASP A 193 -13.54 11.71 18.72
C ASP A 193 -14.21 11.64 17.34
N LEU A 194 -13.44 11.36 16.29
CA LEU A 194 -13.93 11.18 14.91
C LEU A 194 -14.07 9.71 14.50
N LEU A 195 -13.57 8.78 15.32
CA LEU A 195 -13.52 7.36 15.00
C LEU A 195 -14.78 6.61 15.43
N GLY A 196 -15.13 5.57 14.69
CA GLY A 196 -16.21 4.64 15.03
C GLY A 196 -15.81 3.64 16.11
N GLU A 197 -16.77 2.86 16.60
CA GLU A 197 -16.59 1.96 17.75
C GLU A 197 -15.44 0.97 17.54
N PHE A 198 -15.34 0.36 16.35
CA PHE A 198 -14.27 -0.57 16.02
C PHE A 198 -12.90 0.12 16.04
N SER A 199 -12.75 1.26 15.36
CA SER A 199 -11.50 2.02 15.31
C SER A 199 -11.06 2.52 16.70
N VAL A 200 -12.01 2.99 17.53
CA VAL A 200 -11.75 3.36 18.92
C VAL A 200 -11.28 2.15 19.73
N ARG A 201 -11.90 0.98 19.54
CA ARG A 201 -11.47 -0.27 20.19
C ARG A 201 -10.06 -0.65 19.78
N MET A 202 -9.74 -0.59 18.49
CA MET A 202 -8.38 -0.86 17.99
C MET A 202 -7.34 0.03 18.68
N CYS A 203 -7.60 1.34 18.80
CA CYS A 203 -6.73 2.27 19.51
C CYS A 203 -6.61 2.00 21.03
N THR A 204 -7.71 1.62 21.67
CA THR A 204 -7.78 1.55 23.14
C THR A 204 -7.35 0.19 23.68
N GLU A 205 -7.52 -0.90 22.92
CA GLU A 205 -7.28 -2.27 23.36
C GLU A 205 -6.02 -2.92 22.76
N PHE A 206 -5.41 -2.32 21.74
CA PHE A 206 -4.26 -2.92 21.06
C PHE A 206 -3.07 -1.96 20.95
N ASP A 207 -1.87 -2.54 20.94
CA ASP A 207 -0.60 -1.85 20.70
C ASP A 207 -0.10 -2.22 19.29
N PHE A 208 0.22 -1.21 18.48
CA PHE A 208 0.69 -1.36 17.09
C PHE A 208 2.21 -1.18 16.98
N SER A 209 2.84 -1.88 16.04
CA SER A 209 4.23 -1.65 15.67
C SER A 209 4.40 -0.32 14.92
N LEU A 210 5.63 0.04 14.57
CA LEU A 210 5.91 0.97 13.47
C LEU A 210 5.25 0.44 12.18
N PRO A 211 4.90 1.32 11.23
CA PRO A 211 4.44 0.90 9.91
C PRO A 211 5.37 -0.14 9.30
N ILE A 212 4.85 -1.22 8.74
CA ILE A 212 5.63 -2.26 8.05
C ILE A 212 5.55 -2.10 6.54
N TYR A 213 4.45 -1.56 6.05
CA TYR A 213 4.17 -1.31 4.64
C TYR A 213 3.17 -0.16 4.56
N GLU A 214 3.25 0.64 3.51
CA GLU A 214 2.26 1.67 3.20
C GLU A 214 1.58 1.28 1.90
N THR A 215 0.32 1.63 1.70
CA THR A 215 -0.41 1.35 0.46
C THR A 215 -1.32 2.52 0.13
N ALA A 216 -1.54 2.73 -1.17
CA ALA A 216 -2.49 3.71 -1.66
C ALA A 216 -3.88 3.07 -1.76
N TYR A 217 -4.86 3.64 -1.06
CA TYR A 217 -6.27 3.29 -1.25
C TYR A 217 -6.86 4.09 -2.40
N ALA A 218 -7.49 3.36 -3.32
CA ALA A 218 -8.21 3.93 -4.44
C ALA A 218 -9.71 4.03 -4.11
N PHE A 219 -10.35 5.06 -4.64
CA PHE A 219 -11.79 5.23 -4.58
C PHE A 219 -12.36 4.99 -5.98
N ASN A 220 -12.89 3.80 -6.19
CA ASN A 220 -13.31 3.35 -7.51
C ASN A 220 -14.79 3.61 -7.71
N THR A 221 -15.13 4.16 -8.85
CA THR A 221 -16.51 4.40 -9.31
C THR A 221 -16.69 3.82 -10.70
N LEU A 222 -17.94 3.63 -11.14
CA LEU A 222 -18.21 3.49 -12.57
C LEU A 222 -17.86 4.79 -13.30
N VAL A 223 -17.38 4.70 -14.56
CA VAL A 223 -16.97 5.87 -15.36
C VAL A 223 -18.07 6.93 -15.53
N ASP A 224 -19.34 6.52 -15.49
CA ASP A 224 -20.52 7.39 -15.63
C ASP A 224 -21.18 7.74 -14.27
N SER A 225 -20.56 7.36 -13.16
CA SER A 225 -21.04 7.69 -11.82
C SER A 225 -21.09 9.20 -11.58
N LYS A 226 -22.14 9.67 -10.90
CA LYS A 226 -22.23 11.06 -10.43
C LYS A 226 -21.09 11.44 -9.46
N TYR A 227 -20.43 10.45 -8.86
CA TYR A 227 -19.30 10.62 -7.96
C TYR A 227 -17.93 10.56 -8.65
N ALA A 228 -17.86 10.24 -9.95
CA ALA A 228 -16.59 10.08 -10.68
C ALA A 228 -15.75 11.37 -10.73
N ALA A 229 -16.37 12.54 -10.56
CA ALA A 229 -15.72 13.84 -10.56
C ALA A 229 -15.51 14.45 -9.16
N ALA A 230 -15.76 13.69 -8.08
CA ALA A 230 -15.58 14.15 -6.71
C ALA A 230 -14.14 14.67 -6.47
N ARG A 231 -14.00 15.77 -5.75
CA ARG A 231 -12.71 16.42 -5.45
C ARG A 231 -12.46 16.54 -3.96
N GLU A 232 -13.48 16.36 -3.12
CA GLU A 232 -13.38 16.30 -1.67
C GLU A 232 -14.26 15.18 -1.12
N PHE A 233 -13.93 14.64 0.06
CA PHE A 233 -14.72 13.55 0.64
C PHE A 233 -16.19 13.93 0.85
N ALA A 234 -16.49 15.19 1.15
CA ALA A 234 -17.87 15.67 1.29
C ALA A 234 -18.72 15.48 0.01
N ASP A 235 -18.11 15.40 -1.17
CA ASP A 235 -18.82 15.12 -2.43
C ASP A 235 -19.45 13.72 -2.45
N TYR A 236 -18.97 12.79 -1.62
CA TYR A 236 -19.55 11.45 -1.47
C TYR A 236 -20.80 11.40 -0.58
N ALA A 237 -21.34 12.54 -0.16
CA ALA A 237 -22.60 12.59 0.57
C ALA A 237 -23.72 11.80 -0.14
N GLY A 238 -24.38 10.94 0.62
CA GLY A 238 -25.44 10.03 0.18
C GLY A 238 -24.97 8.81 -0.61
N ALA A 239 -23.66 8.58 -0.73
CA ALA A 239 -23.14 7.42 -1.44
C ALA A 239 -23.32 6.12 -0.65
N LYS A 240 -23.43 5.02 -1.38
CA LYS A 240 -23.26 3.67 -0.85
C LYS A 240 -21.84 3.17 -1.14
N ILE A 241 -21.05 2.96 -0.08
CA ILE A 241 -19.63 2.62 -0.16
C ILE A 241 -19.45 1.14 0.18
N CYS A 242 -18.76 0.40 -0.68
CA CYS A 242 -18.30 -0.95 -0.39
C CYS A 242 -16.89 -0.93 0.18
N ARG A 243 -16.74 -1.54 1.35
CA ARG A 243 -15.47 -1.85 2.00
C ARG A 243 -15.60 -3.25 2.61
N PRO A 244 -14.76 -4.24 2.30
CA PRO A 244 -14.93 -5.58 2.85
C PRO A 244 -14.87 -5.58 4.40
N GLU A 245 -15.53 -6.56 5.04
CA GLU A 245 -15.70 -6.64 6.51
C GLU A 245 -14.38 -6.52 7.30
N ALA A 246 -13.30 -7.14 6.80
CA ALA A 246 -12.00 -7.15 7.46
C ALA A 246 -11.13 -5.92 7.18
N TRP A 247 -11.60 -4.96 6.37
CA TRP A 247 -10.87 -3.73 6.05
C TRP A 247 -11.47 -2.56 6.85
N PRO A 248 -10.73 -2.01 7.82
CA PRO A 248 -11.17 -0.85 8.58
C PRO A 248 -11.55 0.35 7.69
N ILE A 249 -12.48 1.17 8.18
CA ILE A 249 -12.91 2.41 7.53
C ILE A 249 -12.40 3.66 8.24
N SER A 250 -11.40 3.51 9.11
CA SER A 250 -10.92 4.62 9.96
C SER A 250 -10.42 5.82 9.15
N ASP A 251 -9.90 5.57 7.95
CA ASP A 251 -9.47 6.59 6.99
C ASP A 251 -10.65 7.42 6.45
N LEU A 252 -11.84 6.82 6.34
CA LEU A 252 -13.09 7.45 5.93
C LEU A 252 -13.78 8.15 7.09
N GLU A 253 -13.73 7.54 8.28
CA GLU A 253 -14.31 8.10 9.52
C GLU A 253 -13.73 9.48 9.83
N VAL A 254 -12.39 9.61 9.78
CA VAL A 254 -11.72 10.89 10.03
C VAL A 254 -12.01 11.97 8.97
N GLN A 255 -12.57 11.59 7.83
CA GLN A 255 -13.03 12.49 6.76
C GLN A 255 -14.52 12.82 6.88
N GLY A 256 -15.20 12.29 7.89
CA GLY A 256 -16.63 12.49 8.12
C GLY A 256 -17.54 11.59 7.28
N LEU A 257 -16.99 10.60 6.56
CA LEU A 257 -17.77 9.61 5.82
C LEU A 257 -18.29 8.52 6.74
N VAL A 258 -19.20 8.91 7.62
CA VAL A 258 -19.85 8.02 8.60
C VAL A 258 -21.35 8.00 8.35
N GLU A 259 -22.04 6.95 8.82
CA GLU A 259 -23.50 6.92 8.75
C GLU A 259 -24.12 8.05 9.62
N PRO A 260 -25.22 8.69 9.18
CA PRO A 260 -26.01 8.41 7.99
C PRO A 260 -25.62 9.25 6.75
N LEU A 261 -24.47 9.93 6.76
CA LEU A 261 -24.03 10.72 5.58
C LEU A 261 -23.78 9.82 4.37
N VAL A 262 -23.21 8.65 4.61
CA VAL A 262 -23.03 7.56 3.65
C VAL A 262 -23.63 6.28 4.21
N THR A 263 -23.69 5.23 3.40
CA THR A 263 -24.09 3.88 3.82
C THR A 263 -23.01 2.88 3.44
N TYR A 264 -22.73 1.90 4.30
CA TYR A 264 -21.69 0.92 4.05
C TYR A 264 -22.25 -0.46 3.70
N VAL A 265 -21.53 -1.15 2.80
CA VAL A 265 -21.74 -2.56 2.48
C VAL A 265 -20.43 -3.31 2.72
N HIS A 266 -20.48 -4.31 3.58
CA HIS A 266 -19.31 -5.06 4.07
C HIS A 266 -19.38 -6.53 3.66
N PRO A 267 -19.13 -6.87 2.37
CA PRO A 267 -19.00 -8.27 1.98
C PRO A 267 -17.72 -8.88 2.57
N LYS A 268 -17.59 -10.20 2.46
CA LYS A 268 -16.39 -10.90 2.97
C LYS A 268 -15.21 -10.79 2.03
N SER A 269 -15.46 -10.72 0.72
CA SER A 269 -14.41 -10.73 -0.30
C SER A 269 -14.25 -9.36 -0.95
N PRO A 270 -13.00 -8.90 -1.18
CA PRO A 270 -12.71 -7.78 -2.07
C PRO A 270 -13.36 -7.90 -3.45
N LEU A 271 -13.36 -9.09 -4.05
CA LEU A 271 -13.93 -9.34 -5.38
C LEU A 271 -15.43 -9.07 -5.40
N GLU A 272 -16.15 -9.41 -4.33
CA GLU A 272 -17.59 -9.17 -4.20
C GLU A 272 -17.90 -7.66 -4.18
N CYS A 273 -17.05 -6.83 -3.58
CA CYS A 273 -17.21 -5.38 -3.69
C CYS A 273 -17.05 -4.86 -5.13
N ALA A 274 -16.12 -5.43 -5.90
CA ALA A 274 -15.96 -5.08 -7.31
C ALA A 274 -17.20 -5.48 -8.12
N GLU A 275 -17.76 -6.66 -7.88
CA GLU A 275 -19.01 -7.12 -8.52
C GLU A 275 -20.20 -6.21 -8.18
N LEU A 276 -20.36 -5.84 -6.91
CA LEU A 276 -21.41 -4.92 -6.45
C LEU A 276 -21.29 -3.53 -7.09
N LEU A 277 -20.07 -3.03 -7.34
CA LEU A 277 -19.87 -1.78 -8.06
C LEU A 277 -20.31 -1.92 -9.52
N LEU A 278 -19.93 -3.02 -10.17
CA LEU A 278 -20.26 -3.27 -11.57
C LEU A 278 -21.76 -3.50 -11.81
N SER A 279 -22.50 -3.98 -10.80
CA SER A 279 -23.96 -4.12 -10.83
C SER A 279 -24.70 -2.82 -10.47
N GLY A 280 -23.99 -1.81 -9.95
CA GLY A 280 -24.58 -0.55 -9.47
C GLY A 280 -25.30 -0.68 -8.13
N GLU A 281 -25.06 -1.76 -7.39
CA GLU A 281 -25.62 -1.94 -6.04
C GLU A 281 -24.94 -1.06 -5.00
N VAL A 282 -23.69 -0.68 -5.25
CA VAL A 282 -22.90 0.32 -4.52
C VAL A 282 -22.41 1.40 -5.49
N ASP A 283 -22.18 2.60 -4.99
CA ASP A 283 -21.70 3.74 -5.78
C ASP A 283 -20.16 3.81 -5.83
N LEU A 284 -19.52 3.29 -4.78
CA LEU A 284 -18.08 3.32 -4.57
C LEU A 284 -17.55 1.98 -4.08
N TYR A 285 -16.35 1.62 -4.55
CA TYR A 285 -15.53 0.57 -3.96
C TYR A 285 -14.19 1.16 -3.54
N SER A 286 -13.90 1.13 -2.24
CA SER A 286 -12.62 1.58 -1.69
C SER A 286 -11.82 0.41 -1.14
N ILE A 287 -10.55 0.31 -1.55
CA ILE A 287 -9.56 -0.69 -1.13
C ILE A 287 -8.17 -0.27 -1.67
N GLU A 288 -7.10 -1.03 -1.40
CA GLU A 288 -5.80 -0.83 -2.04
C GLU A 288 -5.94 -0.72 -3.56
N ALA A 289 -5.22 0.22 -4.18
CA ALA A 289 -5.23 0.42 -5.62
C ALA A 289 -4.84 -0.86 -6.38
N GLU A 290 -3.84 -1.59 -5.87
CA GLU A 290 -3.38 -2.88 -6.41
C GLU A 290 -4.51 -3.93 -6.38
N THR A 291 -5.15 -4.12 -5.22
CA THR A 291 -6.27 -5.06 -5.03
C THR A 291 -7.44 -4.72 -5.94
N ALA A 292 -7.81 -3.43 -6.02
CA ALA A 292 -8.89 -2.98 -6.91
C ALA A 292 -8.55 -3.27 -8.39
N SER A 293 -7.33 -2.95 -8.83
CA SER A 293 -6.89 -3.17 -10.20
C SER A 293 -6.88 -4.67 -10.56
N SER A 294 -6.42 -5.53 -9.65
CA SER A 294 -6.47 -6.98 -9.82
C SER A 294 -7.91 -7.49 -9.98
N ASN A 295 -8.81 -7.08 -9.08
CA ASN A 295 -10.22 -7.49 -9.13
C ASN A 295 -10.91 -7.07 -10.43
N PHE A 296 -10.69 -5.84 -10.91
CA PHE A 296 -11.29 -5.39 -12.18
C PHE A 296 -10.62 -6.00 -13.42
N THR A 297 -9.38 -6.44 -13.32
CA THR A 297 -8.71 -7.23 -14.36
C THR A 297 -9.32 -8.61 -14.46
N GLU A 298 -9.51 -9.31 -13.33
CA GLU A 298 -10.19 -10.60 -13.25
C GLU A 298 -11.61 -10.53 -13.84
N LEU A 299 -12.33 -9.46 -13.52
CA LEU A 299 -13.70 -9.20 -14.01
C LEU A 299 -13.76 -8.65 -15.45
N ASN A 300 -12.62 -8.44 -16.12
CA ASN A 300 -12.51 -7.83 -17.45
C ASN A 300 -13.28 -6.48 -17.55
N ALA A 301 -13.14 -5.62 -16.54
CA ALA A 301 -13.95 -4.43 -16.37
C ALA A 301 -13.14 -3.13 -16.17
N ASN A 302 -11.83 -3.15 -16.43
CA ASN A 302 -10.95 -1.97 -16.29
C ASN A 302 -11.42 -0.75 -17.11
N ASP A 303 -12.13 -0.94 -18.22
CA ASP A 303 -12.67 0.13 -19.07
C ASP A 303 -13.99 0.73 -18.53
N ARG A 304 -14.61 0.10 -17.53
CA ARG A 304 -15.90 0.49 -16.95
C ARG A 304 -15.75 1.25 -15.63
N VAL A 305 -14.57 1.25 -15.05
CA VAL A 305 -14.29 1.84 -13.74
C VAL A 305 -13.25 2.94 -13.84
N ALA A 306 -13.35 3.92 -12.96
CA ALA A 306 -12.35 4.97 -12.80
C ALA A 306 -11.98 5.11 -11.32
N PRO A 307 -10.70 4.91 -10.95
CA PRO A 307 -10.21 5.34 -9.65
C PRO A 307 -10.21 6.87 -9.60
N ASN A 308 -10.58 7.45 -8.47
CA ASN A 308 -10.53 8.89 -8.26
C ASN A 308 -9.14 9.32 -7.75
N PRO A 309 -8.31 9.98 -8.58
CA PRO A 309 -6.95 10.35 -8.20
C PRO A 309 -6.90 11.50 -7.19
N ALA A 310 -7.99 12.26 -7.02
CA ALA A 310 -8.02 13.41 -6.11
C ALA A 310 -8.17 13.01 -4.63
N LEU A 311 -8.62 11.77 -4.38
CA LEU A 311 -9.02 11.32 -3.05
C LEU A 311 -8.24 10.09 -2.56
N ALA A 312 -7.14 9.73 -3.25
CA ALA A 312 -6.29 8.63 -2.80
C ALA A 312 -5.79 8.88 -1.38
N THR A 313 -5.94 7.88 -0.51
CA THR A 313 -5.45 7.90 0.88
C THR A 313 -4.29 6.93 1.02
N PHE A 314 -3.38 7.22 1.94
CA PHE A 314 -2.23 6.37 2.21
C PHE A 314 -2.45 5.70 3.55
N ILE A 315 -2.44 4.38 3.54
CA ILE A 315 -2.72 3.54 4.70
C ILE A 315 -1.47 2.76 5.04
N THR A 316 -1.16 2.68 6.32
CA THR A 316 -0.04 1.88 6.81
C THR A 316 -0.53 0.59 7.44
N TYR A 317 0.13 -0.52 7.12
CA TYR A 317 -0.03 -1.79 7.82
C TYR A 317 0.98 -1.93 8.94
N HIS A 318 0.61 -2.73 9.93
CA HIS A 318 1.34 -2.90 11.18
C HIS A 318 1.22 -4.34 11.67
N PHE A 319 2.09 -4.68 12.61
CA PHE A 319 1.88 -5.79 13.52
C PHE A 319 1.13 -5.32 14.77
N LEU A 320 0.29 -6.19 15.31
CA LEU A 320 -0.64 -5.85 16.38
C LEU A 320 -0.49 -6.80 17.57
N THR A 321 -0.52 -6.29 18.79
CA THR A 321 -0.67 -7.10 20.00
C THR A 321 -1.85 -6.60 20.85
N SER A 322 -2.55 -7.50 21.53
CA SER A 322 -3.54 -7.10 22.53
C SER A 322 -2.84 -6.50 23.75
N LYS A 323 -3.38 -5.40 24.30
CA LYS A 323 -2.94 -4.84 25.58
C LYS A 323 -3.21 -5.76 26.76
N SER A 324 -4.08 -6.77 26.60
CA SER A 324 -4.25 -7.85 27.59
C SER A 324 -3.04 -8.80 27.64
N ASN A 325 -2.21 -8.84 26.60
CA ASN A 325 -1.00 -9.67 26.60
C ASN A 325 0.06 -9.01 27.50
N PRO A 326 0.46 -9.64 28.63
CA PRO A 326 1.43 -9.05 29.56
C PRO A 326 2.82 -8.83 28.95
N ARG A 327 3.11 -9.45 27.81
CA ARG A 327 4.37 -9.29 27.05
C ARG A 327 4.17 -8.54 25.73
N GLY A 328 2.96 -8.12 25.37
CA GLY A 328 2.65 -7.47 24.09
C GLY A 328 3.55 -6.28 23.79
N ARG A 329 3.71 -5.37 24.76
CA ARG A 329 4.62 -4.20 24.63
C ARG A 329 6.09 -4.56 24.45
N VAL A 330 6.53 -5.68 25.02
CA VAL A 330 7.90 -6.17 24.83
C VAL A 330 8.07 -6.64 23.39
N TYR A 331 7.08 -7.35 22.84
CA TYR A 331 7.08 -7.80 21.45
C TYR A 331 7.02 -6.62 20.48
N ILE A 332 6.15 -5.63 20.72
CA ILE A 332 6.11 -4.40 19.92
C ILE A 332 7.46 -3.67 19.94
N ALA A 333 8.13 -3.59 21.10
CA ALA A 333 9.46 -2.97 21.18
C ALA A 333 10.52 -3.74 20.38
N MET A 334 10.48 -5.07 20.39
CA MET A 334 11.37 -5.92 19.57
C MET A 334 11.09 -5.73 18.08
N LEU A 335 9.81 -5.84 17.66
CA LEU A 335 9.37 -5.60 16.29
C LEU A 335 9.82 -4.23 15.79
N ASN A 336 9.62 -3.17 16.58
CA ASN A 336 9.99 -1.81 16.17
C ASN A 336 11.50 -1.67 16.00
N ARG A 337 12.30 -2.28 16.88
CA ARG A 337 13.77 -2.28 16.73
C ARG A 337 14.18 -2.99 15.44
N GLY A 338 13.61 -4.16 15.16
CA GLY A 338 13.92 -4.89 13.94
C GLY A 338 13.44 -4.19 12.67
N ILE A 339 12.24 -3.59 12.68
CA ILE A 339 11.75 -2.78 11.55
C ILE A 339 12.72 -1.64 11.25
N THR A 340 13.24 -0.95 12.27
CA THR A 340 14.23 0.10 12.09
C THR A 340 15.53 -0.45 11.49
N GLU A 341 16.09 -1.51 12.07
CA GLU A 341 17.32 -2.11 11.56
C GLU A 341 17.16 -2.59 10.11
N MET A 342 16.09 -3.32 9.78
CA MET A 342 15.85 -3.82 8.42
C MET A 342 15.73 -2.70 7.39
N ARG A 343 15.31 -1.50 7.79
CA ARG A 343 15.27 -0.32 6.92
C ARG A 343 16.66 0.26 6.71
N GLU A 344 17.47 0.28 7.76
CA GLU A 344 18.85 0.79 7.74
C GLU A 344 19.78 -0.13 6.94
N SER A 345 19.66 -1.46 7.08
CA SER A 345 20.44 -2.45 6.32
C SER A 345 19.93 -2.64 4.88
N GLY A 346 18.67 -2.28 4.62
CA GLY A 346 17.99 -2.49 3.35
C GLY A 346 17.34 -3.86 3.22
N GLU A 347 17.41 -4.70 4.25
CA GLU A 347 16.77 -6.02 4.30
C GLU A 347 15.24 -5.93 4.10
N TRP A 348 14.62 -4.84 4.55
CA TRP A 348 13.20 -4.57 4.29
C TRP A 348 12.90 -4.51 2.78
N TYR A 349 13.73 -3.80 2.00
CA TYR A 349 13.56 -3.69 0.55
C TYR A 349 13.79 -5.02 -0.14
N ASP A 350 14.77 -5.79 0.33
CA ASP A 350 15.09 -7.11 -0.23
C ASP A 350 13.96 -8.13 0.02
N ILE A 351 13.30 -8.09 1.17
CA ILE A 351 12.11 -8.91 1.44
C ILE A 351 10.98 -8.57 0.49
N VAL A 352 10.67 -7.28 0.30
CA VAL A 352 9.63 -6.82 -0.62
C VAL A 352 9.97 -7.24 -2.05
N ALA A 353 11.17 -6.92 -2.53
CA ALA A 353 11.62 -7.26 -3.88
C ALA A 353 11.56 -8.78 -4.13
N THR A 354 12.07 -9.57 -3.19
CA THR A 354 12.05 -11.03 -3.30
C THR A 354 10.61 -11.57 -3.34
N GLY A 355 9.72 -11.09 -2.47
CA GLY A 355 8.34 -11.55 -2.41
C GLY A 355 7.53 -11.15 -3.65
N LEU A 356 7.71 -9.93 -4.16
CA LEU A 356 7.10 -9.49 -5.42
C LEU A 356 7.61 -10.32 -6.60
N ALA A 357 8.92 -10.57 -6.68
CA ALA A 357 9.51 -11.40 -7.73
C ALA A 357 9.03 -12.86 -7.69
N GLU A 358 8.79 -13.41 -6.50
CA GLU A 358 8.19 -14.74 -6.32
C GLU A 358 6.76 -14.75 -6.86
N TYR A 359 5.93 -13.80 -6.43
CA TYR A 359 4.53 -13.74 -6.86
C TYR A 359 4.37 -13.50 -8.36
N ASN A 360 5.18 -12.62 -8.95
CA ASN A 360 5.18 -12.36 -10.38
C ASN A 360 5.53 -13.60 -11.22
N LYS A 361 6.22 -14.60 -10.65
CA LYS A 361 6.47 -15.89 -11.32
C LYS A 361 5.32 -16.88 -11.18
N LEU A 362 4.45 -16.70 -10.18
CA LEU A 362 3.26 -17.51 -9.97
C LEU A 362 2.08 -17.04 -10.83
N SER A 363 2.05 -15.75 -11.18
CA SER A 363 1.00 -15.11 -11.99
C SER A 363 1.25 -15.17 -13.51
N GLN A 364 2.42 -15.64 -13.94
CA GLN A 364 2.77 -15.97 -15.34
C GLN A 364 2.43 -17.42 -15.65
#